data_AF-A0A1A2XW75-F1
#
_entry.id   AF-A0A1A2XW75-F1
#
_cell.length_a   1.000
_cell.length_b   1.000
_cell.length_c   1.000
_cell.angle_alpha   90.00
_cell.angle_beta   90.00
_cell.angle_gamma   90.00
#
_symmetry.space_group_name_H-M   'P 1'
#
loop_
_entity.id
_entity.type
_entity.pdbx_description
1 polymer ?
#
loop_
_entity_poly.entity_id
_entity_poly.type
_entity_poly.pdbx_seq_one_letter_code
_entity_poly.pdbx_strand_id
1 'polypeptide(L)'
;MSVLNRRMRLGALAAAAAAAVMGAVAGPAGAWPIPYTAEDTRYLDATRGNFPGDDDQLLLAGKQACRLLYTGQPSSAVIDQVAGQYGASPEQAATVVRAARSTMCTQAPG
;
A
#
# COMPACT_ATOMS: atom_id res chain seq x y z
N MET A 1 5.76 52.84 -25.09
CA MET A 1 6.50 51.95 -24.17
C MET A 1 5.87 51.77 -22.78
N SER A 2 4.89 52.58 -22.34
CA SER A 2 4.33 52.50 -20.97
C SER A 2 3.29 51.38 -20.73
N VAL A 3 2.52 50.99 -21.75
CA VAL A 3 1.41 50.01 -21.62
C VAL A 3 1.90 48.55 -21.53
N LEU A 4 2.99 48.20 -22.23
CA LEU A 4 3.59 46.86 -22.18
C LEU A 4 4.13 46.54 -20.76
N ASN A 5 4.81 47.51 -20.14
CA ASN A 5 5.35 47.37 -18.78
C ASN A 5 4.24 47.16 -17.73
N ARG A 6 3.07 47.76 -17.94
CA ARG A 6 1.93 47.61 -17.02
C ARG A 6 1.28 46.22 -17.12
N ARG A 7 1.16 45.67 -18.34
CA ARG A 7 0.64 44.31 -18.58
C ARG A 7 1.58 43.24 -18.03
N MET A 8 2.89 43.43 -18.19
CA MET A 8 3.91 42.50 -17.67
C MET A 8 3.91 42.45 -16.13
N ARG A 9 3.74 43.61 -15.47
CA ARG A 9 3.61 43.70 -14.00
C ARG A 9 2.34 43.05 -13.46
N LEU A 10 1.21 43.21 -14.16
CA LEU A 10 -0.06 42.56 -13.80
C LEU A 10 0.02 41.03 -13.94
N GLY A 11 0.68 40.54 -15.00
CA GLY A 11 0.92 39.10 -15.19
C GLY A 11 1.81 38.51 -14.09
N ALA A 12 2.86 39.22 -13.68
CA ALA A 12 3.74 38.79 -12.60
C ALA A 12 3.02 38.72 -11.24
N LEU A 13 2.15 39.69 -10.94
CA LEU A 13 1.36 39.69 -9.70
C LEU A 13 0.33 38.54 -9.66
N ALA A 14 -0.33 38.27 -10.78
CA ALA A 14 -1.27 37.16 -10.88
C ALA A 14 -0.57 35.80 -10.71
N ALA A 15 0.61 35.62 -11.31
CA ALA A 15 1.41 34.41 -11.15
C ALA A 15 1.91 34.23 -9.71
N ALA A 16 2.35 35.29 -9.04
CA ALA A 16 2.77 35.25 -7.65
C ALA A 16 1.61 34.91 -6.69
N ALA A 17 0.41 35.46 -6.95
CA ALA A 17 -0.78 35.14 -6.17
C ALA A 17 -1.20 33.67 -6.34
N ALA A 18 -1.19 33.14 -7.57
CA ALA A 18 -1.46 31.73 -7.81
C ALA A 18 -0.43 30.82 -7.13
N ALA A 19 0.87 31.13 -7.26
CA ALA A 19 1.93 30.36 -6.59
C ALA A 19 1.79 30.39 -5.05
N ALA A 20 1.36 31.53 -4.48
CA ALA A 20 1.12 31.64 -3.05
C ALA A 20 -0.08 30.79 -2.59
N VAL A 21 -1.17 30.75 -3.36
CA VAL A 21 -2.35 29.93 -3.05
C VAL A 21 -2.03 28.43 -3.18
N MET A 22 -1.29 28.02 -4.22
CA MET A 22 -0.86 26.62 -4.37
C MET A 22 0.19 26.22 -3.33
N GLY A 23 1.07 27.14 -2.90
CA GLY A 23 2.03 26.89 -1.82
C GLY A 23 1.37 26.78 -0.44
N ALA A 24 0.28 27.51 -0.20
CA ALA A 24 -0.44 27.48 1.08
C ALA A 24 -1.21 26.17 1.35
N VAL A 25 -1.51 25.39 0.31
CA VAL A 25 -2.15 24.06 0.42
C VAL A 25 -1.17 22.90 0.40
N ALA A 26 0.11 23.16 0.15
CA ALA A 26 1.16 22.17 0.26
C ALA A 26 1.46 21.92 1.75
N GLY A 27 0.68 21.03 2.37
CA GLY A 27 1.03 20.49 3.68
C GLY A 27 2.43 19.85 3.65
N PRO A 28 3.12 19.77 4.80
CA PRO A 28 4.39 19.09 4.87
C PRO A 28 4.22 17.67 4.31
N ALA A 29 5.08 17.28 3.36
CA ALA A 29 5.16 15.88 2.95
C ALA A 29 5.47 15.06 4.21
N GLY A 30 4.55 14.16 4.59
CA GLY A 30 4.77 13.25 5.71
C GLY A 30 6.00 12.41 5.41
N ALA A 31 7.11 12.69 6.11
CA ALA A 31 8.31 11.90 5.99
C ALA A 31 8.11 10.54 6.67
N TRP A 32 8.53 9.49 5.97
CA TRP A 32 8.60 8.12 6.46
C TRP A 32 9.39 8.03 7.78
N PRO A 33 8.98 7.14 8.71
CA PRO A 33 8.27 5.89 8.46
C PRO A 33 6.75 5.99 8.61
N ILE A 34 6.00 5.39 7.67
CA ILE A 34 4.59 5.08 7.91
C ILE A 34 4.56 3.94 8.93
N PRO A 35 4.00 4.14 10.13
CA PRO A 35 3.90 3.06 11.10
C PRO A 35 2.98 1.96 10.55
N TYR A 36 3.32 0.70 10.83
CA TYR A 36 2.42 -0.41 10.54
C TYR A 36 1.10 -0.23 11.27
N THR A 37 0.02 -0.58 10.59
CA THR A 37 -1.31 -0.61 11.22
C THR A 37 -1.37 -1.73 12.26
N ALA A 38 -2.42 -1.71 13.11
CA ALA A 38 -2.64 -2.78 14.06
C ALA A 38 -2.92 -4.13 13.34
N GLU A 39 -3.56 -4.07 12.18
CA GLU A 39 -3.83 -5.21 11.30
C GLU A 39 -2.54 -5.76 10.70
N ASP A 40 -1.68 -4.89 10.16
CA ASP A 40 -0.36 -5.28 9.64
C ASP A 40 0.47 -5.96 10.73
N THR A 41 0.50 -5.40 11.94
CA THR A 41 1.26 -5.95 13.06
C THR A 41 0.77 -7.34 13.46
N ARG A 42 -0.55 -7.53 13.61
CA ARG A 42 -1.15 -8.84 13.91
C ARG A 42 -0.86 -9.88 12.84
N TYR A 43 -0.89 -9.46 11.57
CA TYR A 43 -0.55 -10.33 10.45
C TYR A 43 0.94 -10.73 10.47
N LEU A 44 1.83 -9.77 10.71
CA LEU A 44 3.28 -10.00 10.78
C LEU A 44 3.65 -10.92 11.94
N ASP A 45 3.03 -10.74 13.11
CA ASP A 45 3.26 -11.60 14.28
C ASP A 45 2.88 -13.07 14.02
N ALA A 46 1.90 -13.32 13.15
CA ALA A 46 1.48 -14.68 12.78
C ALA A 46 2.36 -15.33 11.69
N THR A 47 3.09 -14.53 10.90
CA THR A 47 3.74 -14.99 9.66
C THR A 47 5.26 -14.95 9.70
N ARG A 48 5.85 -14.06 10.52
CA ARG A 48 7.30 -13.98 10.74
C ARG A 48 7.86 -15.32 11.19
N GLY A 49 9.01 -15.69 10.63
CA GLY A 49 9.69 -16.96 10.91
C GLY A 49 9.06 -18.19 10.24
N ASN A 50 7.84 -18.08 9.70
CA ASN A 50 7.16 -19.18 9.02
C ASN A 50 7.14 -19.03 7.49
N PHE A 51 7.27 -17.82 6.94
CA PHE A 51 7.26 -17.57 5.51
C PHE A 51 8.53 -16.81 5.08
N PRO A 52 9.10 -17.09 3.90
CA PRO A 52 10.33 -16.44 3.45
C PRO A 52 10.12 -14.95 3.15
N GLY A 53 11.10 -14.13 3.50
CA GLY A 53 11.14 -12.71 3.18
C GLY A 53 11.16 -11.79 4.40
N ASP A 54 11.22 -10.50 4.13
CA ASP A 54 11.06 -9.44 5.13
C ASP A 54 9.58 -9.08 5.35
N ASP A 55 9.32 -8.15 6.27
CA ASP A 55 7.97 -7.71 6.60
C ASP A 55 7.22 -7.12 5.40
N ASP A 56 7.92 -6.42 4.50
CA ASP A 56 7.28 -5.83 3.32
C ASP A 56 6.85 -6.91 2.34
N GLN A 57 7.70 -7.94 2.14
CA GLN A 57 7.35 -9.11 1.36
C GLN A 57 6.20 -9.89 1.98
N LEU A 58 6.18 -10.05 3.31
CA LEU A 58 5.08 -10.68 4.04
C LEU A 58 3.78 -9.92 3.81
N LEU A 59 3.78 -8.60 3.99
CA LEU A 59 2.60 -7.76 3.81
C LEU A 59 2.11 -7.78 2.36
N LEU A 60 3.02 -7.80 1.40
CA LEU A 60 2.68 -7.92 -0.01
C LEU A 60 2.01 -9.27 -0.30
N ALA A 61 2.58 -10.38 0.19
CA ALA A 61 2.01 -11.72 0.01
C ALA A 61 0.61 -11.84 0.62
N GLY A 62 0.41 -11.29 1.83
CA GLY A 62 -0.90 -11.27 2.51
C GLY A 62 -1.95 -10.48 1.73
N LYS A 63 -1.60 -9.27 1.27
CA LYS A 63 -2.49 -8.42 0.46
C LYS A 63 -2.83 -9.07 -0.89
N GLN A 64 -1.87 -9.75 -1.50
CA GLN A 64 -2.10 -10.50 -2.73
C GLN A 64 -3.06 -11.68 -2.50
N ALA A 65 -2.84 -12.49 -1.45
CA ALA A 65 -3.73 -13.58 -1.09
C ALA A 65 -5.16 -13.07 -0.88
N CYS A 66 -5.32 -11.96 -0.15
CA CYS A 66 -6.62 -11.32 0.04
C CYS A 66 -7.29 -10.93 -1.28
N ARG A 67 -6.54 -10.34 -2.22
CA ARG A 67 -7.09 -9.99 -3.54
C ARG A 67 -7.61 -11.22 -4.28
N LEU A 68 -6.85 -12.32 -4.29
CA LEU A 68 -7.25 -13.55 -4.97
C LEU A 68 -8.52 -14.16 -4.35
N LEU A 69 -8.60 -14.20 -3.03
CA LEU A 69 -9.78 -14.70 -2.33
C LEU A 69 -11.02 -13.84 -2.61
N TYR A 70 -10.90 -12.50 -2.59
CA TYR A 70 -12.02 -11.61 -2.94
C TYR A 70 -12.47 -11.75 -4.40
N THR A 71 -11.60 -12.20 -5.29
CA THR A 71 -11.98 -12.53 -6.68
C THR A 71 -12.63 -13.91 -6.82
N GLY A 72 -12.87 -14.62 -5.72
CA GLY A 72 -13.55 -15.92 -5.70
C GLY A 72 -12.65 -17.12 -6.00
N GLN A 73 -11.32 -16.95 -5.93
CA GLN A 73 -10.41 -18.09 -6.03
C GLN A 73 -10.54 -18.98 -4.78
N PRO A 74 -10.57 -20.32 -4.92
CA PRO A 74 -10.63 -21.22 -3.78
C PRO A 74 -9.32 -21.13 -2.99
N SER A 75 -9.42 -21.27 -1.66
CA SER A 75 -8.27 -21.13 -0.76
C SER A 75 -7.06 -22.03 -1.15
N SER A 76 -7.29 -23.24 -1.67
CA SER A 76 -6.22 -24.13 -2.14
C SER A 76 -5.44 -23.56 -3.33
N ALA A 77 -6.13 -23.01 -4.33
CA ALA A 77 -5.47 -22.39 -5.48
C ALA A 77 -4.66 -21.16 -5.09
N VAL A 78 -5.14 -20.38 -4.11
CA VAL A 78 -4.40 -19.22 -3.58
C VAL A 78 -3.13 -19.68 -2.86
N ILE A 79 -3.20 -20.75 -2.08
CA ILE A 79 -2.02 -21.34 -1.42
C ILE A 79 -0.99 -21.77 -2.44
N ASP A 80 -1.39 -22.52 -3.47
CA ASP A 80 -0.48 -23.00 -4.51
C ASP A 80 0.18 -21.84 -5.27
N GLN A 81 -0.59 -20.78 -5.55
CA GLN A 81 -0.08 -19.60 -6.23
C GLN A 81 0.92 -18.81 -5.38
N VAL A 82 0.62 -18.62 -4.08
CA VAL A 82 1.54 -17.97 -3.14
C VAL A 82 2.81 -18.81 -2.96
N ALA A 83 2.68 -20.14 -2.80
CA ALA A 83 3.80 -21.05 -2.69
C ALA A 83 4.73 -20.94 -3.92
N GLY A 84 4.17 -21.03 -5.13
CA GLY A 84 4.93 -20.94 -6.37
C GLY A 84 5.59 -19.59 -6.60
N GLN A 85 4.90 -18.48 -6.29
CA GLN A 85 5.42 -17.14 -6.53
C GLN A 85 6.56 -16.76 -5.58
N TYR A 86 6.48 -17.18 -4.32
CA TYR A 86 7.43 -16.79 -3.29
C TYR A 86 8.45 -17.89 -2.95
N GLY A 87 8.42 -19.01 -3.68
CA GLY A 87 9.31 -20.15 -3.43
C GLY A 87 9.13 -20.76 -2.03
N ALA A 88 7.91 -20.68 -1.49
CA ALA A 88 7.56 -21.19 -0.18
C ALA A 88 6.95 -22.59 -0.30
N SER A 89 7.02 -23.39 0.77
CA SER A 89 6.27 -24.65 0.83
C SER A 89 4.75 -24.39 0.96
N PRO A 90 3.89 -25.33 0.54
CA PRO A 90 2.44 -25.19 0.67
C PRO A 90 1.99 -24.91 2.11
N GLU A 91 2.65 -25.49 3.12
CA GLU A 91 2.35 -25.27 4.53
C GLU A 91 2.64 -23.83 4.97
N GLN A 92 3.73 -23.26 4.47
CA GLN A 92 4.10 -21.86 4.74
C GLN A 92 3.12 -20.90 4.06
N ALA A 93 2.76 -21.18 2.80
CA ALA A 93 1.76 -20.40 2.07
C ALA A 93 0.37 -20.50 2.72
N ALA A 94 -0.02 -21.67 3.22
CA ALA A 94 -1.25 -21.87 3.97
C ALA A 94 -1.28 -21.04 5.27
N THR A 95 -0.13 -20.88 5.93
CA THR A 95 0.00 -20.01 7.11
C THR A 95 -0.27 -18.55 6.74
N VAL A 96 0.34 -18.06 5.65
CA VAL A 96 0.08 -16.71 5.12
C VAL A 96 -1.38 -16.49 4.76
N VAL A 97 -1.98 -17.40 3.98
CA VAL A 97 -3.38 -17.28 3.54
C VAL A 97 -4.34 -17.28 4.74
N ARG A 98 -4.10 -18.15 5.73
CA ARG A 98 -4.89 -18.19 6.97
C ARG A 98 -4.74 -16.91 7.79
N ALA A 99 -3.51 -16.45 8.00
CA ALA A 99 -3.23 -15.21 8.73
C ALA A 99 -3.91 -14.02 8.05
N ALA A 100 -3.77 -13.90 6.73
CA ALA A 100 -4.38 -12.83 5.93
C ALA A 100 -5.91 -12.81 6.08
N ARG A 101 -6.57 -13.97 5.99
CA ARG A 101 -8.02 -14.08 6.21
C ARG A 101 -8.43 -13.70 7.62
N SER A 102 -7.65 -14.05 8.64
CA SER A 102 -8.00 -13.73 10.03
C SER A 102 -7.76 -12.26 10.44
N THR A 103 -7.01 -11.49 9.64
CA THR A 103 -6.54 -10.15 10.03
C THR A 103 -6.89 -9.06 9.00
N MET A 104 -6.52 -9.25 7.74
CA MET A 104 -6.57 -8.21 6.70
C MET A 104 -7.81 -8.35 5.79
N CYS A 105 -8.27 -9.58 5.55
CA CYS A 105 -9.39 -9.88 4.66
C CYS A 105 -10.38 -10.86 5.29
N THR A 106 -10.92 -10.47 6.45
CA THR A 106 -11.91 -11.23 7.21
C THR A 106 -13.19 -11.53 6.45
N GLN A 107 -13.52 -10.71 5.45
CA GLN A 107 -14.72 -10.85 4.64
C GLN A 107 -14.49 -11.66 3.36
N ALA A 108 -13.28 -12.18 3.14
CA ALA A 108 -12.97 -12.92 1.92
C ALA A 108 -13.63 -14.32 1.92
N PRO A 109 -14.27 -14.72 0.80
CA PRO A 109 -14.81 -16.07 0.61
C PRO A 109 -13.75 -17.17 0.80
N GLY A 110 -14.19 -18.39 1.14
CA GLY A 110 -13.33 -19.53 1.47
C GLY A 110 -13.26 -20.58 0.38
#